data_AF-A0A1Z4N2H0-F1
#
_entry.id   AF-A0A1Z4N2H0-F1
#
_cell.length_a   1.000
_cell.length_b   1.000
_cell.length_c   1.000
_cell.angle_alpha   90.00
_cell.angle_beta   90.00
_cell.angle_gamma   90.00
#
_symmetry.space_group_name_H-M   'P 1'
#
loop_
_entity.id
_entity.type
_entity.pdbx_description
1 polymer ?
#
loop_
_entity_poly.entity_id
_entity_poly.type
_entity_poly.pdbx_seq_one_letter_code
_entity_poly.pdbx_strand_id
1 'polypeptide(L)'
;MQTAYFHRAYWCYENNLGIAKIHYPALGIFALVFENGIPKINVNFLDKKEFSYYWQQYKKLGITLHLGMKIGIDTELIRVIQKDNLVTFPDINLEIKLEENCRYFRTLNGEWTEFQDDVFVEYQPCDSLINVS
;
A
#
# COMPACT_ATOMS: atom_id res chain seq x y z
N MET A 1 -3.78 21.72 -4.07
CA MET A 1 -4.23 20.42 -3.52
C MET A 1 -3.48 19.34 -4.28
N GLN A 2 -2.84 18.40 -3.59
CA GLN A 2 -2.02 17.34 -4.20
C GLN A 2 -2.80 16.02 -4.22
N THR A 3 -2.42 15.10 -5.12
CA THR A 3 -3.07 13.80 -5.28
C THR A 3 -2.03 12.69 -5.42
N ALA A 4 -2.39 11.49 -4.99
CA ALA A 4 -1.65 10.25 -5.23
C ALA A 4 -2.54 9.24 -5.94
N TYR A 5 -1.92 8.27 -6.62
CA TYR A 5 -2.65 7.13 -7.15
C TYR A 5 -2.71 6.02 -6.10
N PHE A 6 -3.92 5.56 -5.81
CA PHE A 6 -4.20 4.42 -4.96
C PHE A 6 -4.69 3.25 -5.82
N HIS A 7 -4.09 2.09 -5.61
CA HIS A 7 -4.33 0.90 -6.42
C HIS A 7 -4.56 -0.32 -5.54
N ARG A 8 -5.78 -0.87 -5.55
CA ARG A 8 -6.12 -2.11 -4.83
C ARG A 8 -5.63 -3.34 -5.61
N ALA A 9 -4.36 -3.69 -5.43
CA ALA A 9 -3.70 -4.78 -6.17
C ALA A 9 -4.36 -6.15 -5.94
N TYR A 10 -4.75 -6.45 -4.70
CA TYR A 10 -5.51 -7.64 -4.34
C TYR A 10 -6.52 -7.26 -3.27
N TRP A 11 -7.82 -7.47 -3.52
CA TRP A 11 -8.84 -6.94 -2.63
C TRP A 11 -10.05 -7.85 -2.49
N CYS A 12 -10.53 -7.98 -1.26
CA CYS A 12 -11.85 -8.50 -0.94
C CYS A 12 -12.75 -7.30 -0.60
N TYR A 13 -13.67 -6.97 -1.52
CA TYR A 13 -14.56 -5.81 -1.36
C TYR A 13 -15.57 -6.00 -0.23
N GLU A 14 -16.03 -7.23 -0.01
CA GLU A 14 -16.99 -7.57 1.06
C GLU A 14 -16.43 -7.25 2.46
N ASN A 15 -15.14 -7.51 2.64
CA ASN A 15 -14.46 -7.34 3.93
C ASN A 15 -13.55 -6.10 3.96
N ASN A 16 -13.53 -5.31 2.89
CA ASN A 16 -12.65 -4.17 2.68
C ASN A 16 -11.18 -4.47 3.08
N LEU A 17 -10.68 -5.62 2.64
CA LEU A 17 -9.42 -6.20 3.09
C LEU A 17 -8.56 -6.58 1.89
N GLY A 18 -7.26 -6.36 1.96
CA GLY A 18 -6.34 -6.75 0.91
C GLY A 18 -5.06 -5.94 0.87
N ILE A 19 -4.34 -6.02 -0.24
CA ILE A 19 -3.09 -5.30 -0.48
C ILE A 19 -3.37 -4.16 -1.44
N ALA A 20 -2.97 -2.95 -1.06
CA ALA A 20 -3.03 -1.79 -1.93
C ALA A 20 -1.68 -1.10 -2.05
N LYS A 21 -1.43 -0.54 -3.24
CA LYS A 21 -0.25 0.25 -3.60
C LYS A 21 -0.60 1.73 -3.66
N ILE A 22 0.31 2.56 -3.16
CA ILE A 22 0.22 4.01 -3.22
C ILE A 22 1.41 4.51 -4.02
N HIS A 23 1.12 5.36 -5.01
CA HIS A 23 2.11 5.97 -5.88
C HIS A 23 2.08 7.47 -5.64
N TYR A 24 3.14 7.99 -5.00
CA TYR A 24 3.25 9.42 -4.71
C TYR A 24 4.70 9.87 -4.87
N PRO A 25 5.01 10.87 -5.73
CA PRO A 25 6.39 11.21 -6.10
C PRO A 25 7.34 11.43 -4.91
N ALA A 26 6.89 12.08 -3.82
CA ALA A 26 7.74 12.34 -2.66
C ALA A 26 8.03 11.09 -1.80
N LEU A 27 7.26 10.02 -1.97
CA LEU A 27 7.40 8.77 -1.23
C LEU A 27 7.75 7.56 -2.12
N GLY A 28 7.81 7.74 -3.44
CA GLY A 28 7.91 6.64 -4.40
C GLY A 28 6.64 5.78 -4.45
N ILE A 29 6.82 4.47 -4.65
CA ILE A 29 5.75 3.47 -4.54
C ILE A 29 5.92 2.74 -3.21
N PHE A 30 4.81 2.49 -2.55
CA PHE A 30 4.77 1.55 -1.43
C PHE A 30 3.45 0.78 -1.39
N ALA A 31 3.42 -0.33 -0.67
CA ALA A 31 2.30 -1.25 -0.55
C ALA A 31 2.01 -1.56 0.91
N LEU A 32 0.74 -1.51 1.28
CA LEU A 32 0.26 -1.85 2.62
C LEU A 32 -0.84 -2.91 2.54
N VAL A 33 -0.88 -3.78 3.54
CA VAL A 33 -2.07 -4.58 3.85
C VAL A 33 -3.07 -3.68 4.55
N PHE A 34 -4.31 -3.76 4.10
CA PHE A 34 -5.47 -3.17 4.73
C PHE A 34 -6.38 -4.26 5.26
N GLU A 35 -6.87 -4.06 6.48
CA GLU A 35 -7.90 -4.91 7.08
C GLU A 35 -9.07 -4.03 7.50
N ASN A 36 -10.27 -4.31 7.00
CA ASN A 36 -11.45 -3.47 7.18
C ASN A 36 -11.20 -1.99 6.78
N GLY A 37 -10.39 -1.75 5.75
CA GLY A 37 -10.02 -0.41 5.27
C GLY A 37 -8.96 0.30 6.09
N ILE A 38 -8.35 -0.37 7.06
CA ILE A 38 -7.34 0.21 7.94
C ILE A 38 -5.95 -0.30 7.53
N PRO A 39 -4.96 0.58 7.27
CA PRO A 39 -3.60 0.14 6.99
C PRO A 39 -2.99 -0.56 8.22
N LYS A 40 -2.40 -1.74 8.00
CA LYS A 40 -1.87 -2.60 9.06
C LYS A 40 -0.38 -2.91 8.94
N ILE A 41 0.06 -3.33 7.76
CA ILE A 41 1.39 -3.92 7.58
C ILE A 41 2.00 -3.41 6.28
N ASN A 42 3.28 -3.03 6.31
CA ASN A 42 4.08 -2.78 5.12
C ASN A 42 4.41 -4.09 4.41
N VAL A 43 4.15 -4.14 3.10
CA VAL A 43 4.36 -5.32 2.26
C VAL A 43 5.11 -4.99 0.98
N ASN A 44 5.94 -3.95 1.00
CA ASN A 44 6.69 -3.44 -0.14
C ASN A 44 7.43 -4.50 -0.98
N PHE A 45 7.79 -5.64 -0.39
CA PHE A 45 8.67 -6.62 -1.03
C PHE A 45 8.25 -8.08 -0.84
N LEU A 46 6.94 -8.37 -0.80
CA LEU A 46 6.50 -9.77 -0.80
C LEU A 46 6.96 -10.46 -2.07
N ASP A 47 7.86 -11.43 -1.93
CA ASP A 47 8.19 -12.33 -3.02
C ASP A 47 6.96 -13.20 -3.38
N LYS A 48 7.02 -13.93 -4.49
CA LYS A 48 5.89 -14.78 -4.92
C LYS A 48 5.45 -15.79 -3.84
N LYS A 49 6.37 -16.24 -2.99
CA LYS A 49 6.08 -17.19 -1.89
C LYS A 49 5.40 -16.49 -0.74
N GLU A 50 5.82 -15.28 -0.37
CA GLU A 50 5.19 -14.50 0.69
C GLU A 50 3.81 -13.98 0.27
N PHE A 51 3.65 -13.57 -0.98
CA PHE A 51 2.34 -13.29 -1.54
C PHE A 51 1.43 -14.54 -1.48
N SER A 52 1.95 -15.69 -1.89
CA SER A 52 1.23 -16.97 -1.80
C SER A 52 0.90 -17.35 -0.36
N TYR A 53 1.74 -16.97 0.61
CA TYR A 53 1.49 -17.18 2.03
C TYR A 53 0.28 -16.36 2.50
N TYR A 54 0.25 -15.04 2.28
CA TYR A 54 -0.90 -14.21 2.66
C TYR A 54 -2.19 -14.65 1.93
N TRP A 55 -2.08 -14.95 0.63
CA TRP A 55 -3.18 -15.49 -0.15
C TRP A 55 -3.74 -16.80 0.43
N GLN A 56 -2.86 -17.72 0.83
CA GLN A 56 -3.27 -18.98 1.45
C GLN A 56 -3.87 -18.78 2.84
N GLN A 57 -3.37 -17.83 3.64
CA GLN A 57 -3.95 -17.52 4.95
C GLN A 57 -5.38 -16.98 4.81
N TYR A 58 -5.60 -16.02 3.91
CA TYR A 58 -6.94 -15.51 3.65
C TYR A 58 -7.87 -16.58 3.06
N LYS A 59 -7.37 -17.44 2.15
CA LYS A 59 -8.12 -18.58 1.63
C LYS A 59 -8.53 -19.58 2.73
N LYS A 60 -7.65 -19.86 3.70
CA LYS A 60 -7.97 -20.72 4.86
C LYS A 60 -9.06 -20.11 5.75
N LEU A 61 -9.15 -18.79 5.80
CA LEU A 61 -10.19 -18.04 6.49
C LEU A 61 -11.49 -17.89 5.68
N GLY A 62 -11.57 -18.52 4.49
CA GLY A 62 -12.72 -18.41 3.60
C GLY A 62 -12.81 -17.09 2.84
N ILE A 63 -11.78 -16.24 2.91
CA ILE A 63 -11.73 -14.93 2.27
C ILE A 63 -11.08 -15.07 0.89
N THR A 64 -11.82 -14.71 -0.15
CA THR A 64 -11.28 -14.64 -1.51
C THR A 64 -10.81 -13.21 -1.78
N LEU A 65 -9.51 -13.05 -1.99
CA LEU A 65 -8.97 -11.84 -2.58
C LEU A 65 -9.17 -11.90 -4.09
N HIS A 66 -9.65 -10.81 -4.69
CA HIS A 66 -9.73 -10.68 -6.14
C HIS A 66 -8.53 -9.92 -6.64
N LEU A 67 -7.93 -10.36 -7.76
CA LEU A 67 -6.88 -9.62 -8.44
C LEU A 67 -7.48 -8.32 -8.97
N GLY A 68 -6.94 -7.17 -8.54
CA GLY A 68 -7.26 -5.88 -9.15
C GLY A 68 -6.45 -5.73 -10.43
N MET A 69 -7.10 -5.59 -11.59
CA MET A 69 -6.42 -5.49 -12.89
C MET A 69 -6.87 -4.26 -13.67
N LYS A 70 -6.12 -3.16 -13.51
CA LYS A 70 -5.42 -2.38 -14.56
C LYS A 70 -5.12 -0.97 -14.05
N ILE A 71 -3.85 -0.55 -14.14
CA ILE A 71 -3.47 0.86 -13.94
C ILE A 71 -4.21 1.69 -15.01
N GLY A 72 -4.94 2.73 -14.57
CA GLY A 72 -5.79 3.56 -15.44
C GLY A 72 -7.26 3.14 -15.54
N ILE A 73 -7.66 1.98 -14.98
CA ILE A 73 -9.08 1.58 -14.85
C ILE A 73 -9.46 1.51 -13.36
N ASP A 74 -8.63 0.88 -12.52
CA ASP A 74 -8.90 0.66 -11.09
C ASP A 74 -8.01 1.51 -10.15
N THR A 75 -7.40 2.57 -10.70
CA THR A 75 -6.60 3.53 -9.92
C THR A 75 -7.45 4.69 -9.45
N GLU A 76 -7.51 4.88 -8.14
CA GLU A 76 -8.21 6.00 -7.51
C GLU A 76 -7.25 7.16 -7.29
N LEU A 77 -7.75 8.38 -7.54
CA LEU A 77 -7.07 9.59 -7.10
C LEU A 77 -7.48 9.88 -5.66
N ILE A 78 -6.53 9.79 -4.74
CA ILE A 78 -6.74 10.12 -3.34
C ILE A 78 -6.04 11.44 -3.02
N ARG A 79 -6.64 12.21 -2.11
CA ARG A 79 -6.11 13.50 -1.66
C ARG A 79 -4.83 13.29 -0.85
N VAL A 80 -3.91 14.24 -1.01
CA VAL A 80 -2.68 14.31 -0.22
C VAL A 80 -2.55 15.68 0.42
N ILE A 81 -2.26 15.68 1.71
CA ILE A 81 -1.88 16.86 2.48
C ILE A 81 -0.42 16.63 2.90
N GLN A 82 0.49 17.47 2.42
CA GLN A 82 1.90 17.39 2.78
C GLN A 82 2.31 18.63 3.57
N LYS A 83 2.97 18.41 4.71
CA LYS A 83 3.53 19.45 5.56
C LYS A 83 4.85 18.96 6.14
N ASP A 84 5.94 19.67 5.85
CA ASP A 84 7.29 19.30 6.27
C ASP A 84 7.62 17.85 5.88
N ASN A 85 7.90 16.99 6.86
CA ASN A 85 8.21 15.58 6.68
C ASN A 85 6.99 14.64 6.82
N LEU A 86 5.78 15.20 6.98
CA LEU A 86 4.53 14.46 7.15
C LEU A 86 3.70 14.50 5.86
N VAL A 87 3.25 13.33 5.41
CA VAL A 87 2.36 13.14 4.27
C VAL A 87 1.10 12.41 4.73
N THR A 88 -0.05 13.07 4.63
CA THR A 88 -1.34 12.57 5.09
C THR A 88 -2.24 12.22 3.91
N PHE A 89 -2.79 11.01 3.93
CA PHE A 89 -3.76 10.47 2.98
C PHE A 89 -5.10 10.25 3.70
N PRO A 90 -5.94 11.30 3.82
CA PRO A 90 -7.15 11.25 4.63
C PRO A 90 -8.17 10.22 4.12
N ASP A 91 -8.23 10.00 2.81
CA ASP A 91 -9.25 9.15 2.19
C ASP A 91 -9.04 7.65 2.48
N ILE A 92 -7.84 7.27 2.95
CA ILE A 92 -7.47 5.89 3.29
C ILE A 92 -6.95 5.75 4.73
N ASN A 93 -7.23 6.74 5.58
CA ASN A 93 -6.84 6.77 6.99
C ASN A 93 -5.35 6.43 7.21
N LEU A 94 -4.46 7.12 6.50
CA LEU A 94 -3.03 6.85 6.52
C LEU A 94 -2.22 8.14 6.65
N GLU A 95 -1.18 8.09 7.47
CA GLU A 95 -0.09 9.08 7.48
C GLU A 95 1.25 8.39 7.28
N ILE A 96 2.13 9.07 6.57
CA ILE A 96 3.51 8.68 6.37
C ILE A 96 4.42 9.79 6.86
N LYS A 97 5.43 9.44 7.66
CA LYS A 97 6.44 10.37 8.17
C LYS A 97 7.83 9.95 7.69
N LEU A 98 8.62 10.92 7.24
CA LEU A 98 9.99 10.74 6.80
C LEU A 98 10.97 11.26 7.86
N GLU A 99 11.79 10.41 8.46
CA GLU A 99 12.81 10.81 9.44
C GLU A 99 14.09 10.01 9.20
N GLU A 100 15.24 10.69 9.09
CA GLU A 100 16.57 10.05 9.04
C GLU A 100 16.72 8.93 7.97
N ASN A 101 16.10 9.13 6.80
CA ASN A 101 16.00 8.15 5.70
C ASN A 101 15.09 6.95 5.96
N CYS A 102 14.37 6.91 7.08
CA CYS A 102 13.34 5.93 7.36
C CYS A 102 11.93 6.48 7.03
N ARG A 103 11.07 5.58 6.55
CA ARG A 103 9.62 5.83 6.42
C ARG A 103 8.90 5.21 7.61
N TYR A 104 7.94 5.93 8.17
CA TYR A 104 7.01 5.44 9.18
C TYR A 104 5.59 5.60 8.68
N PHE A 105 4.69 4.65 8.97
CA PHE A 105 3.25 4.81 8.76
C PHE A 105 2.46 4.74 10.06
N ARG A 106 1.27 5.31 10.03
CA ARG A 106 0.21 5.07 11.01
C ARG A 106 -1.16 5.34 10.41
N THR A 107 -2.20 4.98 11.14
CA THR A 107 -3.52 5.58 10.91
C THR A 107 -3.55 7.02 11.43
N LEU A 108 -4.53 7.84 11.02
CA LEU A 108 -4.60 9.26 11.41
C LEU A 108 -4.54 9.49 12.92
N ASN A 109 -4.97 8.51 13.72
CA ASN A 109 -4.95 8.53 15.19
C ASN A 109 -4.19 7.32 15.80
N GLY A 110 -3.35 6.67 15.01
CA GLY A 110 -2.63 5.46 15.41
C GLY A 110 -1.23 5.74 15.95
N GLU A 111 -0.56 4.64 16.31
CA GLU A 111 0.86 4.66 16.66
C GLU A 111 1.73 4.53 15.42
N TRP A 112 2.90 5.18 15.46
CA TRP A 112 3.89 5.12 14.38
C TRP A 112 4.52 3.73 14.31
N THR A 113 4.52 3.17 13.10
CA THR A 113 5.16 1.90 12.75
C THR A 113 6.19 2.15 11.66
N GLU A 114 7.40 1.65 11.84
CA GLU A 114 8.48 1.79 10.86
C GLU A 114 8.25 0.87 9.64
N PHE A 115 8.58 1.33 8.43
CA PHE A 115 8.71 0.47 7.26
C PHE A 115 10.02 -0.32 7.40
N GLN A 116 9.93 -1.55 7.89
CA GLN A 116 11.07 -2.47 7.90
C GLN A 116 11.53 -2.79 6.46
N ASP A 117 12.83 -2.88 6.25
CA ASP A 117 13.49 -3.24 4.98
C ASP A 117 13.20 -2.30 3.80
N ASP A 118 13.14 -0.99 4.08
CA ASP A 118 12.87 0.04 3.10
C ASP A 118 14.02 0.26 2.10
N VAL A 119 14.10 -0.58 1.07
CA VAL A 119 14.98 -0.32 -0.07
C VAL A 119 14.31 0.71 -0.99
N PHE A 120 14.82 1.94 -1.01
CA PHE A 120 14.45 2.95 -2.01
C PHE A 120 14.90 2.47 -3.40
N VAL A 121 14.01 1.81 -4.13
CA VAL A 121 14.25 1.41 -5.53
C VAL A 121 13.61 2.44 -6.45
N GLU A 122 14.37 2.91 -7.45
CA GLU A 122 13.86 3.78 -8.51
C GLU A 122 12.69 3.12 -9.25
N TYR A 123 11.66 3.92 -9.53
CA TYR A 123 10.43 3.51 -10.18
C TYR A 123 10.66 2.80 -11.52
N GLN A 124 9.97 1.67 -11.74
CA GLN A 124 9.70 1.16 -13.08
C GLN A 124 8.18 1.03 -13.34
N PRO A 125 7.72 1.33 -14.57
CA PRO A 125 6.36 1.00 -14.99
C PRO A 125 6.12 -0.51 -14.85
N CYS A 126 5.08 -0.92 -14.12
CA CYS A 126 4.73 -2.34 -13.97
C CYS A 126 3.28 -2.55 -14.42
N ASP A 127 3.06 -3.54 -15.29
CA ASP A 127 1.74 -3.83 -15.90
C ASP A 127 0.75 -4.51 -14.95
N SER A 128 1.14 -4.88 -13.73
CA SER A 128 0.32 -5.45 -12.65
C SER A 128 1.19 -6.27 -11.68
N LEU A 129 2.37 -6.67 -12.12
CA LEU A 129 3.34 -7.44 -11.36
C LEU A 129 4.72 -6.83 -11.60
N ILE A 130 5.51 -6.71 -10.53
CA ILE A 130 6.95 -6.78 -10.70
C ILE A 130 7.19 -8.22 -11.15
N ASN A 131 7.49 -8.42 -12.43
CA ASN A 131 8.05 -9.67 -12.88
C ASN A 131 9.50 -9.67 -12.37
N VAL A 132 9.73 -10.20 -11.17
CA VAL A 132 11.10 -10.45 -10.71
C VAL A 132 11.57 -11.68 -11.47
N SER A 133 12.31 -11.45 -12.55
CA SER A 133 13.18 -12.46 -13.15
C SER A 133 14.33 -12.79 -12.20
#